data_AF-A0A1G9J8R6-F1
#
_entry.id   AF-A0A1G9J8R6-F1
#
_cell.length_a   1.000
_cell.length_b   1.000
_cell.length_c   1.000
_cell.angle_alpha   90.00
_cell.angle_beta   90.00
_cell.angle_gamma   90.00
#
_symmetry.space_group_name_H-M   'P 1'
#
loop_
_entity.id
_entity.type
_entity.pdbx_description
1 polymer ?
#
loop_
_entity_poly.entity_id
_entity_poly.type
_entity_poly.pdbx_seq_one_letter_code
_entity_poly.pdbx_strand_id
1 'polypeptide(L)'
;MIRHNDAEWARVQAMAEHLGVSRPALYERALLAGSVQAAAGVEEAVLGMIGARRLLANAANNLNQIARAANSGERINTAQLESTLALFATAIAELRDEIANLHRFVPGIEEDR
;
A
#
# COMPACT_ATOMS: atom_id res chain seq x y z
N MET A 1 30.29 -0.52 13.26
CA MET A 1 29.62 0.80 13.23
C MET A 1 29.48 1.20 11.78
N ILE A 2 28.25 1.36 11.26
CA ILE A 2 28.04 1.86 9.90
C ILE A 2 28.41 3.35 9.90
N ARG A 3 29.37 3.75 9.06
CA ARG A 3 29.74 5.17 8.91
C ARG A 3 28.89 5.77 7.79
N HIS A 4 28.13 6.80 8.14
CA HIS A 4 27.47 7.69 7.20
C HIS A 4 28.05 9.08 7.33
N ASN A 5 28.12 9.81 6.22
CA ASN A 5 28.28 11.26 6.27
C ASN A 5 26.97 11.93 6.72
N ASP A 6 27.02 13.22 7.05
CA ASP A 6 25.85 13.95 7.58
C ASP A 6 24.66 13.95 6.61
N ALA A 7 24.92 14.03 5.30
CA ALA A 7 23.89 14.01 4.27
C ALA A 7 23.22 12.63 4.11
N GLU A 8 23.98 11.55 4.28
CA GLU A 8 23.45 10.18 4.34
C GLU A 8 22.63 9.96 5.60
N TRP A 9 23.09 10.47 6.75
CA TRP A 9 22.33 10.40 7.99
C TRP A 9 21.00 11.15 7.90
N ALA A 10 21.00 12.34 7.29
CA ALA A 10 19.78 13.10 7.06
C ALA A 10 18.77 12.33 6.18
N ARG A 11 19.25 11.67 5.12
CA ARG A 11 18.40 10.84 4.24
C ARG A 11 17.80 9.64 4.98
N VAL A 12 18.61 8.91 5.74
CA VAL A 12 18.12 7.75 6.53
C VAL A 12 17.10 8.20 7.58
N GLN A 13 17.36 9.33 8.24
CA GLN A 13 16.44 9.88 9.25
C GLN A 13 15.11 10.28 8.61
N ALA A 14 15.12 11.01 7.50
CA ALA A 14 13.90 11.39 6.78
C ALA A 14 13.09 10.17 6.32
N MET A 15 13.77 9.11 5.87
CA MET A 15 13.12 7.86 5.47
C MET A 15 12.45 7.16 6.65
N ALA A 16 13.15 7.04 7.78
CA ALA A 16 12.62 6.43 8.99
C ALA A 16 11.39 7.20 9.53
N GLU A 17 11.45 8.54 9.50
CA GLU A 17 10.33 9.42 9.88
C GLU A 17 9.13 9.25 8.96
N HIS A 18 9.35 9.24 7.64
CA HIS A 18 8.29 9.05 6.65
C HIS A 18 7.56 7.72 6.84
N LEU A 19 8.30 6.66 7.16
CA LEU A 19 7.78 5.32 7.39
C LEU A 19 7.25 5.11 8.82
N GLY A 20 7.40 6.10 9.71
CA GLY A 20 6.96 6.00 11.11
C GLY A 20 7.73 4.98 11.95
N VAL A 21 8.98 4.67 11.60
CA VAL A 21 9.83 3.69 12.30
C VAL A 21 11.10 4.31 12.86
N SER A 22 11.78 3.59 13.76
CA SER A 22 13.08 4.03 14.26
C SER A 22 14.21 3.68 13.26
N ARG A 23 15.30 4.46 13.28
CA ARG A 23 16.50 4.16 12.46
C ARG A 23 17.01 2.72 12.68
N PRO A 24 17.16 2.21 13.92
CA PRO A 24 17.59 0.82 14.12
C PRO A 24 16.65 -0.21 13.46
N ALA A 25 15.33 -0.02 13.55
CA ALA A 25 14.37 -0.91 12.91
C ALA A 25 14.47 -0.88 11.37
N LEU A 26 14.71 0.31 10.78
CA LEU A 26 14.95 0.43 9.35
C LEU A 26 16.23 -0.29 8.91
N TYR A 27 17.32 -0.22 9.69
CA TYR A 27 18.53 -0.98 9.40
C TYR A 27 18.36 -2.49 9.58
N GLU A 28 17.61 -2.93 10.58
CA GLU A 28 17.29 -4.36 10.76
C GLU A 28 16.56 -4.90 9.54
N ARG A 29 15.56 -4.16 9.04
CA ARG A 29 14.84 -4.51 7.80
C ARG A 29 15.76 -4.44 6.58
N ALA A 30 16.69 -3.49 6.53
CA ALA A 30 17.69 -3.39 5.48
C ALA A 30 18.63 -4.59 5.41
N LEU A 31 18.92 -5.26 6.54
CA LEU A 31 19.69 -6.50 6.54
C LEU A 31 18.96 -7.62 5.79
N LEU A 32 17.64 -7.67 5.90
CA LEU A 32 16.80 -8.66 5.22
C LEU A 32 16.57 -8.30 3.74
N ALA A 33 16.34 -7.01 3.47
CA ALA A 33 16.06 -6.51 2.12
C ALA A 33 17.32 -6.21 1.28
N GLY A 34 18.52 -6.36 1.86
CA GLY A 34 19.81 -6.11 1.20
C GLY A 34 20.22 -4.64 1.10
N SER A 35 19.32 -3.68 1.34
CA SER A 35 19.65 -2.24 1.44
C SER A 35 18.58 -1.45 2.21
N VAL A 36 18.96 -0.27 2.71
CA VAL A 36 18.02 0.67 3.38
C VAL A 36 16.95 1.16 2.40
N GLN A 37 17.31 1.39 1.15
CA GLN A 37 16.39 1.80 0.09
C GLN A 37 15.38 0.70 -0.22
N ALA A 38 15.82 -0.56 -0.32
CA ALA A 38 14.92 -1.69 -0.55
C ALA A 38 13.98 -1.91 0.66
N ALA A 39 14.50 -1.84 1.90
CA ALA A 39 13.66 -1.94 3.09
C ALA A 39 12.60 -0.83 3.16
N ALA A 40 12.97 0.39 2.80
CA ALA A 40 12.04 1.51 2.74
C ALA A 40 10.97 1.31 1.66
N GLY A 41 11.36 0.89 0.46
CA GLY A 41 10.43 0.65 -0.64
C GLY A 41 9.46 -0.50 -0.37
N VAL A 42 9.90 -1.56 0.32
CA VAL A 42 9.02 -2.65 0.77
C VAL A 42 8.01 -2.14 1.80
N GLU A 43 8.45 -1.34 2.77
CA GLU A 43 7.54 -0.79 3.78
C GLU A 43 6.50 0.16 3.17
N GLU A 44 6.92 1.02 2.25
CA GLU A 44 6.03 1.92 1.51
C GLU A 44 4.97 1.13 0.74
N ALA A 45 5.38 0.09 0.01
CA ALA A 45 4.45 -0.79 -0.70
C ALA A 45 3.44 -1.48 0.24
N VAL A 46 3.90 -1.94 1.42
CA VAL A 46 3.01 -2.55 2.42
C VAL A 46 1.99 -1.52 2.96
N LEU A 47 2.43 -0.30 3.26
CA LEU A 47 1.54 0.78 3.71
C LEU A 47 0.51 1.13 2.65
N GLY A 48 0.92 1.21 1.38
CA GLY A 48 0.03 1.42 0.24
C GLY A 48 -1.01 0.31 0.09
N MET A 49 -0.61 -0.97 0.19
CA MET A 49 -1.52 -2.11 0.16
C MET A 49 -2.54 -2.09 1.32
N ILE A 50 -2.14 -1.64 2.51
CA ILE A 50 -3.06 -1.42 3.65
C ILE A 50 -4.09 -0.32 3.31
N GLY A 51 -3.64 0.76 2.66
CA GLY A 51 -4.51 1.83 2.16
C GLY A 51 -5.55 1.30 1.18
N ALA A 52 -5.11 0.60 0.14
CA ALA A 52 -6.01 0.02 -0.86
C ALA A 52 -6.98 -1.00 -0.26
N ARG A 53 -6.54 -1.81 0.72
CA ARG A 53 -7.43 -2.72 1.48
C ARG A 53 -8.57 -1.96 2.17
N ARG A 54 -8.31 -0.76 2.73
CA ARG A 54 -9.36 0.07 3.36
C ARG A 54 -10.35 0.59 2.31
N LEU A 55 -9.88 1.00 1.14
CA LEU A 55 -10.76 1.41 0.04
C LEU A 55 -11.66 0.26 -0.42
N LEU A 56 -11.12 -0.96 -0.57
CA LEU A 56 -11.90 -2.16 -0.91
C LEU A 56 -12.95 -2.48 0.16
N ALA A 57 -12.61 -2.35 1.44
CA ALA A 57 -13.57 -2.55 2.52
C ALA A 57 -14.75 -1.57 2.44
N ASN A 58 -14.46 -0.29 2.14
CA ASN A 58 -15.50 0.72 1.94
C ASN A 58 -16.37 0.42 0.71
N ALA A 59 -15.76 0.03 -0.41
CA ALA A 59 -16.47 -0.35 -1.62
C ALA A 59 -17.37 -1.57 -1.39
N ALA A 60 -16.88 -2.59 -0.68
CA ALA A 60 -17.66 -3.78 -0.31
C ALA A 60 -18.86 -3.44 0.60
N ASN A 61 -18.67 -2.53 1.57
CA ASN A 61 -19.75 -2.05 2.41
C ASN A 61 -20.83 -1.34 1.60
N ASN A 62 -20.45 -0.47 0.66
CA ASN A 62 -21.40 0.21 -0.21
C ASN A 62 -22.14 -0.77 -1.12
N LEU A 63 -21.44 -1.76 -1.69
CA LEU A 63 -22.05 -2.80 -2.52
C LEU A 63 -23.08 -3.61 -1.72
N ASN A 64 -22.78 -3.94 -0.46
CA ASN A 64 -23.72 -4.61 0.44
C ASN A 64 -24.97 -3.76 0.73
N GLN A 65 -24.82 -2.44 0.87
CA GLN A 65 -25.97 -1.54 1.04
C GLN A 65 -26.84 -1.50 -0.22
N ILE A 66 -26.22 -1.39 -1.39
CA ILE A 66 -26.91 -1.42 -2.69
C ILE A 66 -27.66 -2.74 -2.87
N ALA A 67 -27.03 -3.87 -2.56
CA ALA A 67 -27.64 -5.19 -2.64
C ALA A 67 -28.87 -5.31 -1.72
N ARG A 68 -28.80 -4.77 -0.50
CA ARG A 68 -29.95 -4.75 0.43
C ARG A 68 -31.10 -3.90 -0.12
N ALA A 69 -30.82 -2.71 -0.65
CA ALA A 69 -31.83 -1.85 -1.25
C ALA A 69 -32.48 -2.52 -2.48
N ALA A 70 -31.69 -3.16 -3.34
CA ALA A 70 -32.21 -3.90 -4.48
C ALA A 70 -33.11 -5.06 -4.04
N ASN A 71 -32.71 -5.81 -3.01
CA ASN A 71 -33.49 -6.93 -2.47
C ASN A 71 -34.78 -6.49 -1.75
N SER A 72 -34.83 -5.28 -1.18
CA SER A 72 -36.06 -4.72 -0.59
C SER A 72 -37.01 -4.11 -1.63
N GLY A 73 -36.62 -4.07 -2.90
CA GLY A 73 -37.38 -3.42 -3.97
C GLY A 73 -37.28 -1.89 -3.94
N GLU A 74 -36.35 -1.34 -3.16
CA GLU A 74 -36.07 0.09 -3.13
C GLU A 74 -35.40 0.54 -4.44
N ARG A 75 -35.56 1.83 -4.75
CA ARG A 75 -34.88 2.42 -5.90
C ARG A 75 -33.38 2.48 -5.65
N ILE A 76 -32.61 1.79 -6.49
CA ILE A 76 -31.15 1.85 -6.45
C ILE A 76 -30.67 3.28 -6.70
N ASN A 77 -29.83 3.78 -5.81
CA ASN A 77 -29.16 5.07 -5.98
C ASN A 77 -27.98 4.92 -6.95
N THR A 78 -28.17 5.33 -8.21
CA THR A 78 -27.14 5.24 -9.26
C THR A 78 -25.85 5.98 -8.88
N ALA A 79 -25.93 7.11 -8.18
CA ALA A 79 -24.73 7.84 -7.74
C ALA A 79 -23.93 7.06 -6.67
N GLN A 80 -24.62 6.28 -5.82
CA GLN A 80 -23.95 5.39 -4.88
C GLN A 80 -23.27 4.21 -5.60
N LEU A 81 -23.89 3.68 -6.66
CA LEU A 81 -23.28 2.64 -7.49
C LEU A 81 -22.04 3.16 -8.21
N GLU A 82 -22.12 4.32 -8.84
CA GLU A 82 -20.98 4.96 -9.54
C GLU A 82 -19.82 5.25 -8.58
N SER A 83 -20.09 5.81 -7.40
CA SER A 83 -19.04 6.06 -6.41
C SER A 83 -18.42 4.76 -5.86
N THR A 84 -19.20 3.69 -5.74
CA THR A 84 -18.69 2.36 -5.37
C THR A 84 -17.77 1.79 -6.44
N LEU A 85 -18.14 1.91 -7.71
CA LEU A 85 -17.29 1.49 -8.84
C LEU A 85 -16.00 2.31 -8.90
N ALA A 86 -16.08 3.62 -8.66
CA ALA A 86 -14.91 4.48 -8.60
C ALA A 86 -13.95 4.06 -7.47
N LEU A 87 -14.46 3.74 -6.28
CA LEU A 87 -13.62 3.23 -5.18
C LEU A 87 -12.92 1.93 -5.52
N PHE A 88 -13.61 0.98 -6.18
CA PHE A 88 -12.96 -0.24 -6.67
C PHE A 88 -11.86 0.05 -7.69
N ALA A 89 -12.11 0.93 -8.65
CA ALA A 89 -11.13 1.31 -9.66
C ALA A 89 -9.88 1.96 -9.04
N THR A 90 -10.07 2.87 -8.07
CA THR A 90 -8.97 3.49 -7.32
C THR A 90 -8.17 2.44 -6.55
N ALA A 91 -8.84 1.55 -5.81
CA ALA A 91 -8.15 0.54 -5.02
C ALA A 91 -7.36 -0.45 -5.90
N ILE A 92 -7.88 -0.83 -7.07
CA ILE A 92 -7.19 -1.70 -8.03
C ILE A 92 -5.97 -0.99 -8.62
N ALA A 93 -6.09 0.29 -8.96
CA ALA A 93 -4.97 1.08 -9.46
C ALA A 93 -3.86 1.19 -8.41
N GLU A 94 -4.20 1.52 -7.16
CA GLU A 94 -3.24 1.58 -6.05
C GLU A 94 -2.55 0.23 -5.83
N LEU A 95 -3.31 -0.88 -5.77
CA LEU A 95 -2.71 -2.21 -5.62
C LEU A 95 -1.74 -2.56 -6.74
N ARG A 96 -2.10 -2.25 -7.99
CA ARG A 96 -1.24 -2.52 -9.14
C ARG A 96 0.05 -1.71 -9.05
N ASP A 97 -0.05 -0.44 -8.67
CA ASP A 97 1.10 0.45 -8.57
C ASP A 97 2.01 0.01 -7.41
N GLU A 98 1.46 -0.45 -6.28
CA GLU A 98 2.25 -0.98 -5.17
C GLU A 98 2.89 -2.34 -5.45
N ILE A 99 2.21 -3.23 -6.19
CA ILE A 99 2.82 -4.47 -6.66
C ILE A 99 4.00 -4.17 -7.60
N ALA A 100 3.84 -3.19 -8.51
CA ALA A 100 4.92 -2.76 -9.40
C ALA A 100 6.10 -2.14 -8.62
N ASN A 101 5.81 -1.35 -7.58
CA ASN A 101 6.83 -0.83 -6.68
C ASN A 101 7.57 -1.96 -5.96
N LEU A 102 6.85 -2.97 -5.45
CA LEU A 102 7.45 -4.09 -4.73
C LEU A 102 8.39 -4.92 -5.64
N HIS A 103 8.00 -5.17 -6.89
CA HIS A 103 8.88 -5.82 -7.88
C HIS A 103 10.18 -5.06 -8.15
N ARG A 104 10.19 -3.72 -8.01
CA ARG A 104 11.39 -2.91 -8.17
C ARG A 104 12.41 -3.11 -7.04
N PHE A 105 11.93 -3.38 -5.83
CA PHE A 105 12.77 -3.51 -4.64
C PHE A 105 13.10 -4.96 -4.27
N VAL A 106 12.33 -5.92 -4.78
CA VAL A 106 12.57 -7.36 -4.62
C VAL A 106 12.66 -8.00 -6.02
N PRO A 107 13.81 -7.93 -6.70
CA PRO A 107 14.04 -8.68 -7.93
C PRO A 107 14.10 -10.18 -7.58
N GLY A 108 13.05 -10.94 -7.90
CA GLY A 108 13.00 -12.39 -7.64
C GLY A 108 11.64 -12.97 -7.28
N ILE A 109 10.55 -12.19 -7.26
CA ILE A 109 9.19 -12.75 -7.25
C ILE A 109 8.85 -13.17 -8.69
N GLU A 110 9.56 -14.18 -9.19
CA GLU A 110 9.10 -14.93 -10.36
C GLU A 110 7.89 -15.76 -9.92
N GLU A 111 6.88 -15.84 -10.79
CA GLU A 111 5.79 -16.81 -10.64
C GLU A 111 6.43 -18.20 -10.59
N ASP A 112 6.52 -18.79 -9.40
CA ASP A 112 6.65 -20.25 -9.27
C ASP A 112 5.42 -20.85 -9.98
N ARG A 113 5.62 -21.24 -11.23
CA ARG A 113 4.68 -22.01 -12.05
C ARG A 113 4.89 -23.50 -11.85
#